data_AF-N6ZCR3-F1
#
_entry.id   AF-N6ZCR3-F1
#
_cell.length_a   1.000
_cell.length_b   1.000
_cell.length_c   1.000
_cell.angle_alpha   90.00
_cell.angle_beta   90.00
_cell.angle_gamma   90.00
#
_symmetry.space_group_name_H-M   'P 1'
#
loop_
_entity.id
_entity.type
_entity.pdbx_description
1 polymer ?
#
loop_
_entity_poly.entity_id
_entity_poly.type
_entity_poly.pdbx_seq_one_letter_code
_entity_poly.pdbx_strand_id
1 'polypeptide(L)'
;MSIERPDPLRHVMPGPRLAVAAEALFLINLMLAPGLAFLVLMVLWAKHHDHPDPLVRNHLRQTGWTCIWGGTLLVSLSAAIFVLGGFDNPWSWVVGVLYFTFVHSGLILLGVLGLSRAVNGRPWRYPIFGPREDG
;
A
#
# COMPACT_ATOMS: atom_id res chain seq x y z
N MET A 1 -17.41 15.47 12.32
CA MET A 1 -17.29 16.72 11.55
C MET A 1 -16.12 16.54 10.60
N SER A 2 -16.37 16.45 9.30
CA SER A 2 -15.32 16.29 8.29
C SER A 2 -14.55 17.59 8.14
N ILE A 3 -13.22 17.50 7.98
CA ILE A 3 -12.41 18.68 7.65
C ILE A 3 -12.67 19.01 6.17
N GLU A 4 -13.28 20.16 5.91
CA GLU A 4 -13.44 20.69 4.55
C GLU A 4 -12.12 21.32 4.10
N ARG A 5 -11.47 20.70 3.10
CA ARG A 5 -10.20 21.20 2.55
C ARG A 5 -10.46 22.13 1.36
N PRO A 6 -9.77 23.28 1.26
CA PRO A 6 -9.82 24.14 0.08
C PRO A 6 -9.47 23.39 -1.20
N ASP A 7 -10.08 23.81 -2.32
CA ASP A 7 -9.87 23.17 -3.63
C ASP A 7 -8.36 23.10 -3.98
N PRO A 8 -7.79 21.87 -4.09
CA PRO A 8 -6.37 21.68 -4.38
C PRO A 8 -5.97 22.11 -5.79
N LEU A 9 -6.91 22.44 -6.69
CA LEU A 9 -6.62 23.06 -7.99
C LEU A 9 -6.39 24.58 -7.87
N ARG A 10 -6.88 25.19 -6.80
CA ARG A 10 -6.71 26.62 -6.56
C ARG A 10 -5.58 26.89 -5.59
N HIS A 11 -5.36 26.02 -4.60
CA HIS A 11 -4.34 26.20 -3.55
C HIS A 11 -3.51 24.93 -3.35
N VAL A 12 -2.18 25.03 -3.55
CA VAL A 12 -1.25 23.93 -3.26
C VAL A 12 -1.15 23.79 -1.74
N MET A 13 -1.68 22.69 -1.22
CA MET A 13 -1.66 22.37 0.21
C MET A 13 -0.80 21.12 0.42
N PRO A 14 0.21 21.17 1.31
CA PRO A 14 0.97 19.98 1.67
C PRO A 14 0.06 18.85 2.17
N GLY A 15 0.44 17.63 1.82
CA GLY A 15 -0.16 16.42 2.33
C GLY A 15 -0.26 16.37 3.86
N PRO A 16 -1.37 15.86 4.43
CA PRO A 16 -1.37 15.56 5.86
C PRO A 16 -0.27 14.54 6.16
N ARG A 17 0.55 14.83 7.19
CA ARG A 17 1.70 14.00 7.59
C ARG A 17 1.32 12.55 7.82
N LEU A 18 0.11 12.30 8.33
CA LEU A 18 -0.39 10.95 8.60
C LEU A 18 -0.64 10.14 7.31
N ALA A 19 -1.13 10.78 6.25
CA ALA A 19 -1.29 10.12 4.95
C ALA A 19 0.07 9.78 4.33
N VAL A 20 1.03 10.72 4.40
CA VAL A 20 2.41 10.51 3.94
C VAL A 20 3.08 9.38 4.72
N ALA A 21 2.90 9.35 6.04
CA ALA A 21 3.45 8.29 6.89
C ALA A 21 2.86 6.91 6.56
N ALA A 22 1.57 6.81 6.24
CA ALA A 22 0.94 5.55 5.86
C ALA A 22 1.51 4.98 4.55
N GLU A 23 1.63 5.81 3.51
CA GLU A 23 2.25 5.41 2.23
C GLU A 23 3.75 5.10 2.39
N ALA A 24 4.46 5.84 3.24
CA ALA A 24 5.86 5.56 3.54
C ALA A 24 6.03 4.21 4.27
N LEU A 25 5.17 3.91 5.26
CA LEU A 25 5.19 2.62 5.96
C LEU A 25 4.88 1.45 5.01
N PHE A 26 3.99 1.64 4.05
CA PHE A 26 3.73 0.66 3.00
C PHE A 26 5.00 0.37 2.17
N LEU A 27 5.72 1.40 1.73
CA LEU A 27 6.97 1.23 0.99
C LEU A 27 8.10 0.62 1.84
N ILE A 28 8.24 1.05 3.10
CA ILE A 28 9.21 0.47 4.04
C ILE A 28 8.91 -1.01 4.27
N ASN A 29 7.64 -1.39 4.35
CA ASN A 29 7.24 -2.80 4.48
C ASN A 29 7.65 -3.63 3.25
N LEU A 30 7.60 -3.06 2.04
CA LEU A 30 8.06 -3.77 0.85
C LEU A 30 9.59 -3.84 0.79
N MET A 31 10.30 -2.75 1.09
CA MET A 31 11.71 -2.63 0.74
C MET A 31 12.71 -2.93 1.87
N LEU A 32 12.37 -2.59 3.13
CA LEU A 32 13.38 -2.51 4.20
C LEU A 32 13.03 -3.37 5.42
N ALA A 33 11.78 -3.30 5.88
CA ALA A 33 11.36 -3.94 7.12
C ALA A 33 10.00 -4.64 6.94
N PRO A 34 9.96 -5.72 6.14
CA PRO A 34 8.74 -6.50 5.93
C PRO A 34 8.20 -7.04 7.26
N GLY A 35 6.88 -6.99 7.41
CA GLY A 35 6.20 -7.39 8.64
C GLY A 35 6.22 -6.31 9.73
N LEU A 36 7.38 -5.76 10.09
CA LEU A 36 7.45 -4.74 11.13
C LEU A 36 6.75 -3.44 10.73
N ALA A 37 7.05 -2.91 9.55
CA ALA A 37 6.39 -1.70 9.07
C ALA A 37 4.89 -1.91 8.80
N PHE A 38 4.49 -3.13 8.42
CA PHE A 38 3.09 -3.53 8.34
C PHE A 38 2.41 -3.48 9.72
N LEU A 39 3.02 -4.03 10.78
CA LEU A 39 2.46 -3.96 12.13
C LEU A 39 2.26 -2.50 12.58
N VAL A 40 3.25 -1.63 12.33
CA VAL A 40 3.13 -0.20 12.63
C VAL A 40 2.00 0.45 11.82
N LEU A 41 1.86 0.12 10.54
CA LEU A 41 0.76 0.60 9.69
C LEU A 41 -0.61 0.15 10.23
N MET A 42 -0.74 -1.11 10.67
CA MET A 42 -1.99 -1.64 11.24
C MET A 42 -2.33 -0.96 12.57
N VAL A 43 -1.34 -0.66 13.42
CA VAL A 43 -1.55 0.14 14.64
C VAL A 43 -2.00 1.56 14.30
N LEU A 44 -1.38 2.19 13.29
CA LEU A 44 -1.81 3.50 12.80
C LEU A 44 -3.25 3.46 12.30
N TRP A 45 -3.60 2.43 11.53
CA TRP A 45 -4.92 2.22 10.98
C TRP A 45 -5.96 2.04 12.09
N ALA A 46 -5.73 1.14 13.04
CA ALA A 46 -6.64 0.91 14.16
C ALA A 46 -6.92 2.21 14.94
N LYS A 47 -5.88 3.03 15.16
CA LYS A 47 -5.98 4.29 15.91
C LYS A 47 -6.64 5.44 15.13
N HIS A 48 -6.54 5.47 13.79
CA HIS A 48 -6.96 6.64 12.99
C HIS A 48 -7.89 6.29 11.81
N HIS A 49 -8.52 5.11 11.79
CA HIS A 49 -9.43 4.74 10.70
C HIS A 49 -10.65 5.69 10.58
N ASP A 50 -11.09 6.30 11.68
CA ASP A 50 -12.18 7.30 11.75
C ASP A 50 -11.67 8.75 11.75
N HIS A 51 -10.49 9.02 11.20
CA HIS A 51 -9.92 10.36 11.20
C HIS A 51 -10.85 11.38 10.50
N PRO A 52 -11.06 12.61 11.05
CA PRO A 52 -11.99 13.59 10.47
C PRO A 52 -11.56 14.14 9.10
N ASP A 53 -10.28 13.95 8.72
CA ASP A 53 -9.77 14.32 7.40
C ASP A 53 -9.99 13.17 6.38
N PRO A 54 -10.79 13.38 5.32
CA PRO A 54 -11.07 12.36 4.32
C PRO A 54 -9.82 11.90 3.56
N LEU A 55 -8.83 12.77 3.32
CA LEU A 55 -7.57 12.37 2.66
C LEU A 55 -6.79 11.37 3.50
N VAL A 56 -6.74 11.59 4.82
CA VAL A 56 -6.08 10.68 5.75
C VAL A 56 -6.78 9.33 5.70
N ARG A 57 -8.11 9.30 5.80
CA ARG A 57 -8.91 8.06 5.75
C ARG A 57 -8.69 7.29 4.44
N ASN A 58 -8.67 8.00 3.32
CA ASN A 58 -8.43 7.43 2.00
C ASN A 58 -7.07 6.69 1.96
N HIS A 59 -5.98 7.40 2.28
CA HIS A 59 -4.64 6.81 2.23
C HIS A 59 -4.44 5.70 3.28
N LEU A 60 -4.95 5.86 4.51
CA LEU A 60 -4.85 4.84 5.56
C LEU A 60 -5.55 3.55 5.15
N ARG A 61 -6.80 3.66 4.68
CA ARG A 61 -7.61 2.50 4.30
C ARG A 61 -7.01 1.82 3.08
N GLN A 62 -6.59 2.59 2.09
CA GLN A 62 -6.03 2.05 0.87
C GLN A 62 -4.68 1.35 1.10
N THR A 63 -3.74 1.98 1.80
CA THR A 63 -2.44 1.35 2.10
C THR A 63 -2.62 0.11 2.97
N GLY A 64 -3.51 0.14 3.96
CA GLY A 64 -3.86 -1.03 4.77
C GLY A 64 -4.36 -2.19 3.92
N TRP A 65 -5.39 -1.97 3.09
CA TRP A 65 -5.94 -3.01 2.22
C TRP A 65 -4.95 -3.52 1.20
N THR A 66 -4.21 -2.64 0.53
CA THR A 66 -3.18 -3.04 -0.45
C THR A 66 -2.07 -3.83 0.22
N CYS A 67 -1.67 -3.48 1.45
CA CYS A 67 -0.65 -4.23 2.16
C CYS A 67 -1.12 -5.65 2.51
N ILE A 68 -2.37 -5.80 2.94
CA ILE A 68 -2.96 -7.12 3.25
C ILE A 68 -3.08 -7.96 1.97
N TRP A 69 -3.74 -7.45 0.93
CA TRP A 69 -3.97 -8.20 -0.30
C TRP A 69 -2.68 -8.44 -1.08
N GLY A 70 -1.84 -7.42 -1.21
CA GLY A 70 -0.56 -7.50 -1.92
C GLY A 70 0.40 -8.45 -1.22
N GLY A 71 0.54 -8.35 0.11
CA GLY A 71 1.38 -9.27 0.88
C GLY A 71 0.86 -10.71 0.85
N THR A 72 -0.45 -10.90 1.01
CA THR A 72 -1.08 -12.24 0.92
C THR A 72 -0.87 -12.86 -0.44
N LEU A 73 -1.12 -12.13 -1.53
CA LEU A 73 -0.93 -12.62 -2.90
C LEU A 73 0.54 -13.02 -3.13
N LEU A 74 1.47 -12.14 -2.77
CA LEU A 74 2.90 -12.35 -2.92
C LEU A 74 3.35 -13.63 -2.19
N VAL A 75 2.99 -13.79 -0.92
CA VAL A 75 3.42 -14.93 -0.10
C VAL A 75 2.75 -16.23 -0.53
N SER A 76 1.43 -16.22 -0.70
CA SER A 76 0.65 -17.44 -1.00
C SER A 76 1.02 -18.04 -2.34
N LEU A 77 1.14 -17.24 -3.39
CA LEU A 77 1.44 -17.75 -4.72
C LEU A 77 2.92 -18.14 -4.84
N SER A 78 3.84 -17.41 -4.19
CA SER A 78 5.23 -17.87 -4.05
C SER A 78 5.31 -19.23 -3.36
N ALA A 79 4.59 -19.41 -2.24
CA ALA A 79 4.55 -20.70 -1.55
C ALA A 79 3.97 -21.81 -2.44
N ALA A 80 2.87 -21.53 -3.15
CA ALA A 80 2.26 -22.49 -4.07
C ALA A 80 3.22 -22.94 -5.19
N ILE A 81 4.02 -22.03 -5.75
CA ILE A 81 5.03 -22.35 -6.77
C ILE A 81 6.03 -23.38 -6.24
N PHE A 82 6.54 -23.20 -5.01
CA PHE A 82 7.52 -24.13 -4.43
C PHE A 82 6.89 -25.43 -3.94
N VAL A 83 5.67 -25.39 -3.38
CA VAL A 83 4.96 -26.60 -2.93
C VAL A 83 4.60 -27.51 -4.11
N LEU A 84 4.17 -26.94 -5.24
CA LEU A 84 3.79 -27.70 -6.43
C LEU A 84 4.99 -28.07 -7.31
N GLY A 85 5.98 -27.17 -7.39
CA GLY A 85 7.12 -27.32 -8.30
C GLY A 85 8.33 -28.06 -7.69
N GLY A 86 8.46 -28.05 -6.36
CA GLY A 86 9.58 -28.61 -5.62
C GLY A 86 10.76 -27.65 -5.48
N PHE A 87 11.47 -27.74 -4.35
CA PHE A 87 12.66 -26.90 -4.09
C PHE A 87 13.89 -27.33 -4.88
N ASP A 88 13.95 -28.61 -5.28
CA ASP A 88 15.07 -29.19 -6.05
C ASP A 88 14.94 -28.92 -7.56
N ASN A 89 13.82 -28.34 -8.02
CA ASN A 89 13.56 -28.09 -9.43
C ASN A 89 14.02 -26.67 -9.83
N PRO A 90 14.99 -26.52 -10.75
CA PRO A 90 15.47 -25.21 -11.19
C PRO A 90 14.37 -24.32 -11.81
N TRP A 91 13.37 -24.91 -12.48
CA TRP A 91 12.29 -24.14 -13.08
C TRP A 91 11.37 -23.49 -12.05
N SER A 92 11.17 -24.13 -10.89
CA SER A 92 10.40 -23.55 -9.79
C SER A 92 11.06 -22.30 -9.24
N TRP A 93 12.40 -22.27 -9.20
CA TRP A 93 13.15 -21.06 -8.87
C TRP A 93 12.99 -19.96 -9.91
N VAL A 94 13.13 -20.29 -11.20
CA VAL A 94 12.93 -19.32 -12.29
C VAL A 94 11.55 -18.69 -12.21
N VAL A 95 10.50 -19.51 -12.11
CA VAL A 95 9.11 -19.04 -12.02
C VAL A 95 8.88 -18.25 -10.73
N GLY A 96 9.37 -18.75 -9.60
CA GLY A 96 9.23 -18.12 -8.29
C GLY A 96 9.88 -16.74 -8.22
N VAL A 97 11.12 -16.62 -8.70
CA VAL A 97 11.86 -15.34 -8.71
C VAL A 97 11.22 -14.35 -9.67
N LEU A 98 10.83 -14.77 -10.88
CA LEU A 98 10.17 -13.89 -11.84
C LEU A 98 8.84 -13.38 -11.28
N TYR A 99 8.00 -14.29 -10.81
CA TYR A 99 6.72 -13.94 -10.19
C TYR A 99 6.90 -12.93 -9.05
N PHE A 100 7.76 -13.27 -8.08
CA PHE A 100 8.02 -12.42 -6.93
C PHE A 100 8.49 -11.03 -7.38
N THR A 101 9.48 -10.96 -8.28
CA THR A 101 10.07 -9.70 -8.74
C THR A 101 9.06 -8.82 -9.47
N PHE A 102 8.27 -9.37 -10.39
CA PHE A 102 7.27 -8.58 -11.12
C PHE A 102 6.17 -8.05 -10.20
N VAL A 103 5.60 -8.90 -9.34
CA VAL A 103 4.53 -8.48 -8.43
C VAL A 103 5.07 -7.49 -7.39
N HIS A 104 6.22 -7.78 -6.80
CA HIS A 104 6.88 -6.91 -5.83
C HIS A 104 7.19 -5.54 -6.40
N SER A 105 7.79 -5.48 -7.59
CA SER A 105 8.11 -4.21 -8.27
C SER A 105 6.85 -3.44 -8.63
N GLY A 106 5.79 -4.13 -9.04
CA GLY A 106 4.48 -3.53 -9.28
C GLY A 106 3.90 -2.88 -8.02
N LEU A 107 3.96 -3.57 -6.87
CA LEU A 107 3.51 -3.03 -5.58
C LEU A 107 4.35 -1.82 -5.14
N ILE A 108 5.67 -1.83 -5.36
CA ILE A 108 6.53 -0.67 -5.09
C ILE A 108 6.12 0.52 -5.95
N LEU A 109 5.93 0.32 -7.27
CA LEU A 109 5.53 1.41 -8.17
C LEU A 109 4.19 2.02 -7.73
N LEU A 110 3.23 1.17 -7.40
CA LEU A 110 1.96 1.58 -6.82
C LEU A 110 2.17 2.41 -5.54
N GLY A 111 2.98 1.94 -4.59
CA GLY A 111 3.30 2.66 -3.36
C GLY A 111 3.94 4.03 -3.59
N VAL A 112 4.87 4.15 -4.55
CA VAL A 112 5.52 5.42 -4.89
C VAL A 112 4.52 6.41 -5.48
N LEU A 113 3.60 5.95 -6.32
CA LEU A 113 2.52 6.79 -6.86
C LEU A 113 1.57 7.28 -5.75
N GLY A 114 1.25 6.40 -4.79
CA GLY A 114 0.45 6.75 -3.62
C GLY A 114 1.14 7.78 -2.72
N LEU A 115 2.42 7.56 -2.42
CA LEU A 115 3.23 8.50 -1.65
C LEU A 115 3.32 9.88 -2.32
N SER A 116 3.58 9.92 -3.64
CA SER A 116 3.64 11.16 -4.41
C SER A 116 2.32 11.94 -4.34
N ARG A 117 1.19 11.23 -4.41
CA ARG A 117 -0.15 11.84 -4.25
C ARG A 117 -0.39 12.34 -2.83
N ALA A 118 -0.02 11.55 -1.83
CA ALA A 118 -0.13 11.92 -0.42
C ALA A 118 0.66 13.19 -0.12
N VAL A 119 1.92 13.30 -0.57
CA VAL A 119 2.77 14.49 -0.39
C VAL A 119 2.14 15.74 -1.01
N ASN A 120 1.48 15.58 -2.16
CA ASN A 120 0.78 16.65 -2.86
C ASN A 120 -0.64 16.93 -2.34
N GLY A 121 -1.07 16.28 -1.26
CA GLY A 121 -2.41 16.45 -0.68
C GLY A 121 -3.55 16.04 -1.60
N ARG A 122 -3.28 15.12 -2.55
CA ARG A 122 -4.28 14.60 -3.49
C ARG A 122 -4.75 13.23 -3.04
N PRO A 123 -6.04 12.90 -3.19
CA PRO A 123 -6.49 11.54 -2.98
C PRO A 123 -5.84 10.61 -4.01
N TRP A 124 -5.68 9.35 -3.64
CA TRP A 124 -5.15 8.33 -4.51
C TRP A 124 -6.14 7.16 -4.55
N ARG A 125 -6.21 6.48 -5.70
CA ARG A 125 -6.98 5.24 -5.81
C ARG A 125 -6.17 4.22 -6.58
N TYR A 126 -5.85 3.09 -5.95
CA TYR A 126 -5.26 1.99 -6.67
C TYR A 126 -6.24 1.48 -7.72
N PRO A 127 -5.82 1.34 -8.99
CA PRO A 127 -6.73 1.02 -10.09
C PRO A 127 -7.45 -0.33 -9.90
N ILE A 128 -6.87 -1.27 -9.15
CA ILE A 128 -7.41 -2.62 -8.94
C ILE A 128 -7.88 -2.87 -7.49
N PHE A 129 -7.19 -2.32 -6.47
CA PHE A 129 -7.41 -2.70 -5.06
C PHE A 129 -8.00 -1.59 -4.17
N GLY A 130 -8.23 -0.38 -4.70
CA GLY A 130 -8.71 0.75 -3.90
C GLY A 130 -10.21 0.61 -3.56
N PRO A 131 -10.61 0.59 -2.27
CA PRO A 131 -12.02 0.64 -1.88
C PRO A 131 -12.69 1.90 -2.44
N ARG A 132 -13.93 1.80 -2.92
CA ARG A 132 -14.72 2.98 -3.31
C ARG A 132 -14.98 3.80 -2.04
N GLU A 133 -14.78 5.11 -2.12
CA GLU A 133 -15.36 6.00 -1.12
C GLU A 133 -16.74 6.37 -1.67
N ASP A 134 -17.78 5.83 -1.05
CA ASP A 134 -19.13 6.36 -1.11
C ASP A 134 -19.08 7.78 -0.52
N GLY A 135 -19.61 8.74 -1.30
CA GLY A 135 -19.42 10.18 -1.13
C GLY A 135 -19.97 10.74 0.18
#